data_AF-A0A4Q2AAL7-F1
#
_entry.id   AF-A0A4Q2AAL7-F1
#
_cell.length_a   1.000
_cell.length_b   1.000
_cell.length_c   1.000
_cell.angle_alpha   90.00
_cell.angle_beta   90.00
_cell.angle_gamma   90.00
#
_symmetry.space_group_name_H-M   'P 1'
#
loop_
_entity.id
_entity.type
_entity.pdbx_description
1 polymer ?
#
loop_
_entity_poly.entity_id
_entity_poly.type
_entity_poly.pdbx_seq_one_letter_code
_entity_poly.pdbx_strand_id
1 'polypeptide(L)' 'MDSARRMGAAARLGCACSRQAGKMYDHANSVLLKPGQTARVTWTFGEKSELGFACNVPGHRAAGMVGDITFARP' A
#
# COMPACT_ATOMS: atom_id res chain seq x y z
N MET A 1 19.30 11.75 28.71
CA MET A 1 18.39 12.90 28.85
C MET A 1 18.37 13.55 27.48
N ASP A 2 17.46 13.05 26.65
CA ASP A 2 16.31 13.84 26.16
C ASP A 2 16.77 14.72 24.99
N SER A 3 16.45 14.37 23.75
CA SER A 3 15.15 14.67 23.19
C SER A 3 14.98 13.97 21.83
N ALA A 4 13.73 13.89 21.38
CA ALA A 4 13.28 13.33 20.09
C ALA A 4 12.96 11.82 20.03
N ARG A 5 12.43 11.28 21.14
CA ARG A 5 11.37 10.27 21.06
C ARG A 5 10.09 10.97 20.62
N ARG A 6 9.86 11.12 19.31
CA ARG A 6 8.55 11.48 18.71
C ARG A 6 8.57 11.32 17.19
N MET A 7 8.74 10.10 16.73
CA MET A 7 8.15 9.70 15.45
C MET A 7 7.17 8.58 15.77
N GLY A 8 5.89 8.96 15.79
CA GLY A 8 4.79 8.02 15.90
C GLY A 8 4.98 6.90 14.88
N ALA A 9 4.75 5.67 15.33
CA ALA A 9 4.90 4.47 14.54
C ALA A 9 4.49 4.70 13.09
N ALA A 10 5.46 4.71 12.16
CA ALA A 10 5.18 4.29 10.81
C ALA A 10 4.62 2.88 10.98
N ALA A 11 3.30 2.80 10.95
CA ALA A 11 2.57 1.58 11.06
C ALA A 11 3.11 0.64 9.96
N ARG A 12 4.04 -0.23 10.34
CA ARG A 12 4.20 -1.55 9.73
C ARG A 12 2.94 -2.33 10.09
N LEU A 13 1.79 -1.84 9.63
CA LEU A 13 0.53 -2.55 9.70
C LEU A 13 0.64 -3.67 8.66
N GLY A 14 1.41 -4.70 9.02
CA GLY A 14 1.26 -6.01 8.45
C GLY A 14 -0.23 -6.34 8.51
N CYS A 15 -0.77 -6.81 7.41
CA CYS A 15 -2.19 -6.90 7.20
C CYS A 15 -2.87 -7.71 8.33
N ALA A 16 -3.58 -7.01 9.22
CA ALA A 16 -4.12 -7.54 10.46
C ALA A 16 -5.55 -8.08 10.30
N CYS A 17 -5.85 -8.72 9.17
CA CYS A 17 -7.12 -9.42 8.98
C CYS A 17 -6.87 -10.70 8.19
N SER A 18 -6.77 -11.84 8.87
CA SER A 18 -7.21 -13.17 8.38
C SER A 18 -6.92 -14.26 9.42
N ARG A 19 -7.94 -14.65 10.19
CA ARG A 19 -8.10 -16.06 10.56
C ARG A 19 -8.79 -16.70 9.33
N GLN A 20 -8.16 -17.74 8.78
CA GLN A 20 -8.62 -18.64 7.70
C GLN A 20 -8.20 -18.34 6.24
N ALA A 21 -7.37 -19.28 5.72
CA ALA A 21 -7.18 -19.73 4.33
C ALA A 21 -7.16 -18.68 3.19
N GLY A 22 -6.07 -17.92 3.12
CA GLY A 22 -5.61 -17.26 1.90
C GLY A 22 -4.19 -16.76 2.15
N LYS A 23 -3.19 -17.23 1.38
CA LYS A 23 -1.79 -16.83 1.57
C LYS A 23 -1.68 -15.32 1.33
N MET A 24 -1.68 -14.55 2.41
CA MET A 24 -1.45 -13.12 2.36
C MET A 24 0.05 -12.89 2.34
N TYR A 25 0.56 -12.54 1.17
CA TYR A 25 1.95 -12.16 1.03
C TYR A 25 2.11 -10.74 1.56
N ASP A 26 3.06 -10.56 2.48
CA ASP A 26 3.52 -9.24 2.86
C ASP A 26 4.31 -8.68 1.67
N HIS A 27 3.66 -7.82 0.89
CA HIS A 27 4.30 -7.16 -0.22
C HIS A 27 4.66 -5.73 0.19
N ALA A 28 5.93 -5.37 0.04
CA ALA A 28 6.48 -4.05 0.36
C ALA A 28 5.76 -2.89 -0.37
N ASN A 29 5.00 -3.18 -1.42
CA ASN A 29 4.25 -2.23 -2.23
C ASN A 29 2.73 -2.27 -1.99
N SER A 30 2.27 -2.84 -0.87
CA SER A 30 0.85 -2.93 -0.54
C SER A 30 0.58 -2.64 0.93
N VAL A 31 -0.57 -2.02 1.21
CA VAL A 31 -1.09 -1.84 2.57
C VAL A 31 -2.58 -2.14 2.54
N LEU A 32 -3.07 -2.96 3.48
CA LEU A 32 -4.51 -3.14 3.64
C LEU A 32 -5.08 -2.04 4.52
N LEU A 33 -6.08 -1.32 4.00
CA LEU A 33 -6.78 -0.25 4.70
C LEU A 33 -8.21 -0.64 5.01
N LYS A 34 -8.68 -0.27 6.20
CA LYS A 34 -10.12 -0.23 6.51
C LYS A 34 -10.75 1.03 5.90
N PRO A 35 -12.07 1.06 5.67
CA PRO A 35 -12.77 2.27 5.26
C PRO A 35 -12.43 3.47 6.16
N GLY A 36 -12.16 4.62 5.55
CA GLY A 36 -11.79 5.86 6.26
C GLY A 36 -10.33 5.96 6.71
N GLN A 37 -9.50 4.94 6.48
CA GLN A 37 -8.07 5.01 6.78
C GLN A 37 -7.26 5.60 5.62
N THR A 38 -6.09 6.14 5.97
CA THR A 38 -5.09 6.63 5.02
C THR A 38 -3.73 6.03 5.36
N ALA A 39 -2.95 5.67 4.34
CA ALA A 39 -1.55 5.27 4.50
C ALA A 39 -0.71 5.82 3.34
N ARG A 40 0.61 5.60 3.41
CA ARG A 40 1.58 6.02 2.41
C ARG A 40 2.38 4.81 1.95
N VAL A 41 2.52 4.66 0.64
CA VAL A 41 3.48 3.77 0.00
C VAL A 41 4.52 4.65 -0.70
N THR A 42 5.79 4.47 -0.39
CA THR A 42 6.90 5.18 -1.06
C THR A 42 7.52 4.24 -2.08
N TRP A 43 7.63 4.69 -3.32
CA TRP A 43 8.23 3.91 -4.40
C TRP A 43 9.54 4.55 -4.85
N THR A 44 10.59 3.73 -4.99
CA THR A 44 11.86 4.14 -5.61
C THR A 44 11.88 3.64 -7.04
N PHE A 45 11.97 4.54 -8.01
CA PHE A 45 12.03 4.18 -9.42
C PHE A 45 13.36 3.54 -9.79
N GLY A 46 13.31 2.42 -10.49
CA GLY A 46 14.47 1.81 -11.15
C GLY A 46 14.49 2.25 -12.61
N GLU A 47 14.22 1.31 -13.51
CA GLU A 47 14.06 1.60 -14.93
C GLU A 47 12.70 2.25 -15.25
N LYS A 48 12.58 2.77 -16.47
CA LYS A 48 11.33 3.34 -16.96
C LYS A 48 10.29 2.24 -17.08
N SER A 49 9.24 2.35 -16.28
CA SER A 49 8.14 1.38 -16.25
C SER A 49 6.79 2.09 -16.22
N GLU A 50 5.79 1.45 -16.82
CA GLU A 50 4.39 1.82 -16.62
C GLU A 50 3.96 1.36 -15.22
N LEU A 51 3.34 2.25 -14.44
CA LEU A 51 2.88 1.94 -13.09
C LEU A 51 1.39 2.28 -12.95
N GLY A 52 0.71 1.49 -12.13
CA GLY A 52 -0.66 1.71 -11.70
C GLY A 52 -0.86 1.15 -10.30
N PHE A 53 -2.02 1.42 -9.72
CA PHE A 53 -2.42 0.90 -8.42
C PHE A 53 -3.78 0.19 -8.53
N ALA A 54 -3.97 -0.86 -7.75
CA ALA A 54 -5.23 -1.60 -7.70
C ALA A 54 -5.43 -2.23 -6.32
N CYS A 55 -6.67 -2.58 -6.00
CA CYS A 55 -6.98 -3.37 -4.82
C CYS A 55 -6.92 -4.87 -5.11
N ASN A 56 -6.17 -5.60 -4.27
CA ASN A 56 -6.00 -7.05 -4.38
C ASN A 56 -7.10 -7.85 -3.66
N VAL A 57 -8.09 -7.18 -3.05
CA VAL A 57 -9.25 -7.87 -2.46
C VAL A 57 -10.09 -8.47 -3.60
N PRO A 58 -10.48 -9.75 -3.53
CA PRO A 58 -11.30 -10.38 -4.57
C PRO A 58 -12.51 -9.54 -4.96
N GLY A 59 -12.72 -9.37 -6.27
CA GLY A 59 -13.82 -8.57 -6.83
C GLY A 59 -13.58 -7.07 -6.93
N HIS A 60 -12.69 -6.47 -6.12
CA HIS A 60 -12.55 -5.00 -6.06
C HIS A 60 -11.94 -4.41 -7.33
N ARG A 61 -10.88 -5.03 -7.88
CA ARG A 61 -10.28 -4.58 -9.14
C ARG A 61 -11.28 -4.64 -10.31
N ALA A 62 -12.02 -5.74 -10.42
CA ALA A 62 -13.03 -5.92 -11.47
C ALA A 62 -14.19 -4.93 -11.33
N ALA A 63 -14.53 -4.53 -10.10
CA ALA A 63 -15.50 -3.48 -9.81
C ALA A 63 -14.97 -2.05 -10.05
N GLY A 64 -13.71 -1.89 -10.47
CA GLY A 64 -13.13 -0.60 -10.85
C GLY A 64 -12.22 0.05 -9.81
N MET A 65 -11.82 -0.66 -8.75
CA MET A 65 -10.82 -0.17 -7.80
C MET A 65 -9.39 -0.31 -8.38
N VAL A 66 -9.14 0.41 -9.47
CA VAL A 66 -7.90 0.47 -10.26
C VAL A 66 -7.65 1.91 -10.70
N GLY A 67 -6.38 2.31 -10.81
CA GLY A 67 -6.00 3.61 -11.34
C GLY A 67 -4.59 3.61 -11.92
N ASP A 68 -4.39 4.42 -12.95
CA ASP A 68 -3.12 4.56 -13.65
C ASP A 68 -2.27 5.69 -13.07
N ILE A 69 -0.95 5.52 -13.08
CA ILE A 69 -0.01 6.58 -12.72
C ILE A 69 0.61 7.09 -14.01
N THR A 70 0.25 8.31 -14.40
CA THR A 70 0.86 8.99 -15.54
C THR A 70 2.05 9.81 -15.07
N PHE A 71 3.22 9.50 -15.61
CA PHE A 71 4.41 10.34 -15.44
C PHE A 71 4.38 11.45 -16.48
N ALA A 72 4.20 12.69 -16.03
CA ALA A 72 4.54 13.83 -16.87
C ALA A 72 6.06 13.84 -17.09
N ARG A 73 6.48 14.16 -18.31
CA ARG A 73 7.90 14.43 -18.59
C ARG A 73 8.36 15.53 -17.61
N PRO A 74 9.58 15.44 -17.03
CA PRO A 74 10.08 16.51 -16.17
C PRO A 74 10.12 17.86 -16.90
#